data_AF-A0A2D6X690-F1
#
_entry.id   AF-A0A2D6X690-F1
#
_cell.length_a   1.000
_cell.length_b   1.000
_cell.length_c   1.000
_cell.angle_alpha   90.00
_cell.angle_beta   90.00
_cell.angle_gamma   90.00
#
_symmetry.space_group_name_H-M   'P 1'
#
loop_
_entity.id
_entity.type
_entity.pdbx_description
1 polymer ?
#
loop_
_entity_poly.entity_id
_entity_poly.type
_entity_poly.pdbx_seq_one_letter_code
_entity_poly.pdbx_strand_id
1 'polypeptide(L)'
;MRYERKAQAYVDEAAAGNYVPSPWLRFLSRVSESNTETELRWCQPDGVLIDIFTGQITIVEFKLQHTSEAWFQTRQLYEPVLQSIFPTGLWAYSVVEIVCWMDPDVAFPERFSFLPDINEARPGQFHVHIWNPRRG
;
A
#
# COMPACT_ATOMS: atom_id res chain seq x y z
N MET A 1 5.64 14.86 1.47
CA MET A 1 5.00 16.14 1.90
C MET A 1 4.12 16.85 0.86
N ARG A 2 4.59 17.66 -0.12
CA ARG A 2 3.62 18.37 -1.04
C ARG A 2 2.96 17.44 -2.07
N TYR A 3 3.71 16.53 -2.67
CA TYR A 3 3.18 15.56 -3.63
C TYR A 3 2.20 14.60 -2.95
N GLU A 4 2.69 13.90 -1.92
CA GLU A 4 1.92 12.98 -1.08
C GLU A 4 0.61 13.58 -0.56
N ARG A 5 0.60 14.81 -0.03
CA ARG A 5 -0.66 15.46 0.41
C ARG A 5 -1.67 15.62 -0.73
N LYS A 6 -1.21 15.91 -1.94
CA LYS A 6 -2.10 16.00 -3.10
C LYS A 6 -2.56 14.62 -3.57
N ALA A 7 -1.67 13.63 -3.53
CA ALA A 7 -1.97 12.25 -3.90
C ALA A 7 -2.97 11.63 -2.91
N GLN A 8 -2.82 11.91 -1.61
CA GLN A 8 -3.78 11.61 -0.55
C GLN A 8 -5.18 12.14 -0.89
N ALA A 9 -5.30 13.43 -1.19
CA ALA A 9 -6.58 14.04 -1.54
C ALA A 9 -7.19 13.43 -2.83
N TYR A 10 -6.36 13.13 -3.83
CA TYR A 10 -6.79 12.45 -5.05
C TYR A 10 -7.35 11.06 -4.78
N VAL A 11 -6.67 10.27 -3.93
CA VAL A 11 -7.12 8.93 -3.55
C VAL A 11 -8.40 8.98 -2.71
N ASP A 12 -8.46 9.90 -1.74
CA ASP A 12 -9.63 10.08 -0.89
C ASP A 12 -10.90 10.42 -1.69
N GLU A 13 -10.77 11.30 -2.69
CA GLU A 13 -11.83 11.62 -3.64
C GLU A 13 -12.22 10.40 -4.49
N ALA A 14 -11.26 9.68 -5.04
CA ALA A 14 -11.50 8.50 -5.89
C ALA A 14 -12.08 7.31 -5.13
N ALA A 15 -11.77 7.16 -3.84
CA ALA A 15 -12.18 6.03 -3.01
C ALA A 15 -13.57 6.20 -2.36
N ALA A 16 -14.27 7.31 -2.63
CA ALA A 16 -15.64 7.57 -2.20
C ALA A 16 -15.91 7.31 -0.69
N GLY A 17 -14.94 7.64 0.18
CA GLY A 17 -15.05 7.50 1.63
C GLY A 17 -14.62 6.14 2.21
N ASN A 18 -14.16 5.20 1.38
CA ASN A 18 -13.64 3.90 1.84
C ASN A 18 -12.13 3.90 2.13
N TYR A 19 -11.54 5.09 2.25
CA TYR A 19 -10.10 5.27 2.38
C TYR A 19 -9.72 5.79 3.77
N VAL A 20 -8.73 5.16 4.36
CA VAL A 20 -8.14 5.55 5.64
C VAL A 20 -6.73 6.09 5.38
N PRO A 21 -6.52 7.41 5.47
CA PRO A 21 -5.22 8.00 5.24
C PRO A 21 -4.31 7.79 6.45
N SER A 22 -3.07 7.37 6.18
CA SER A 22 -1.95 7.30 7.12
C SER A 22 -2.25 6.64 8.48
N PRO A 23 -2.89 5.46 8.54
CA PRO A 23 -3.25 4.82 9.80
C PRO A 23 -2.02 4.36 10.58
N TRP A 24 -1.96 4.67 11.87
CA TRP A 24 -0.94 4.10 12.76
C TRP A 24 -1.33 2.69 13.19
N LEU A 25 -0.50 1.72 12.83
CA LEU A 25 -0.66 0.32 13.19
C LEU A 25 0.41 -0.08 14.19
N ARG A 26 -0.01 -0.71 15.29
CA ARG A 26 0.88 -1.22 16.34
C ARG A 26 0.88 -2.74 16.32
N PHE A 27 2.06 -3.34 16.34
CA PHE A 27 2.20 -4.80 16.26
C PHE A 27 3.37 -5.30 17.10
N LEU A 28 3.36 -6.59 17.40
CA LEU A 28 4.47 -7.29 18.06
C LEU A 28 5.35 -7.92 17.00
N SER A 29 6.64 -7.62 17.03
CA SER A 29 7.67 -8.23 16.18
C SER A 29 8.54 -9.16 17.01
N ARG A 30 9.06 -10.24 16.41
CA ARG A 30 10.14 -11.02 17.03
C ARG A 30 11.46 -10.26 16.92
N VAL A 31 12.27 -10.30 17.97
CA VAL A 31 13.57 -9.61 18.02
C VAL A 31 14.63 -10.36 17.21
N SER A 32 14.58 -11.69 17.19
CA SER A 32 15.40 -12.54 16.30
C SER A 32 14.72 -13.88 16.01
N GLU A 33 15.18 -14.61 14.99
CA GLU A 33 14.64 -15.92 14.62
C GLU A 33 14.84 -16.99 15.71
N SER A 34 15.88 -16.85 16.54
CA SER A 34 16.25 -17.79 17.60
C SER A 34 15.70 -17.43 18.97
N ASN A 35 15.08 -16.26 19.13
CA ASN A 35 14.64 -15.75 20.42
C ASN A 35 13.10 -15.72 20.53
N THR A 36 12.58 -15.98 21.72
CA THR A 36 11.14 -15.93 22.02
C THR A 36 10.67 -14.53 22.44
N GLU A 37 11.61 -13.60 22.62
CA GLU A 37 11.31 -12.22 22.96
C GLU A 37 10.64 -11.49 21.79
N THR A 38 9.60 -10.74 22.13
CA THR A 38 8.88 -9.86 21.20
C THR A 38 9.04 -8.42 21.62
N GLU A 39 9.04 -7.53 20.65
CA GLU A 39 9.07 -6.09 20.86
C GLU A 39 7.89 -5.42 20.17
N LEU A 40 7.43 -4.33 20.79
CA LEU A 40 6.32 -3.54 20.26
C LEU A 40 6.86 -2.57 19.21
N ARG A 41 6.38 -2.70 17.97
CA ARG A 41 6.73 -1.83 16.84
C ARG A 41 5.50 -1.11 16.30
N TRP A 42 5.77 -0.07 15.52
CA TRP A 42 4.76 0.70 14.81
C TRP A 42 5.09 0.73 13.32
N CYS A 43 4.05 0.77 12.49
CA CYS A 43 4.15 1.14 11.09
C CYS A 43 3.00 2.06 10.71
N GLN A 44 3.19 2.79 9.62
CA GLN A 44 2.20 3.72 9.09
C GLN A 44 2.21 3.59 7.56
N PRO A 45 1.31 2.76 6.98
CA PRO A 45 1.06 2.80 5.54
C PRO A 45 0.60 4.19 5.13
N ASP A 46 0.90 4.63 3.91
CA ASP A 46 0.41 5.93 3.44
C ASP A 46 -1.12 5.96 3.37
N GLY A 47 -1.76 4.86 3.00
CA GLY A 47 -3.17 4.66 3.27
C GLY A 47 -3.69 3.26 3.00
N VAL A 48 -4.94 3.04 3.39
CA VAL A 48 -5.61 1.74 3.27
C VAL A 48 -7.02 1.99 2.75
N LEU A 49 -7.34 1.40 1.59
CA LEU A 49 -8.70 1.39 1.04
C LEU A 49 -9.37 0.08 1.44
N ILE A 50 -10.53 0.16 2.08
CA ILE A 50 -11.29 -0.97 2.60
C ILE A 50 -12.62 -1.05 1.84
N ASP A 51 -12.70 -1.94 0.87
CA ASP A 51 -13.95 -2.23 0.17
C ASP A 51 -14.68 -3.39 0.86
N ILE A 52 -15.67 -3.02 1.68
CA ILE A 52 -16.49 -3.97 2.43
C ILE A 52 -17.42 -4.81 1.53
N PHE A 53 -17.72 -4.34 0.31
CA PHE A 53 -18.64 -5.03 -0.59
C PHE A 53 -17.95 -6.17 -1.34
N THR A 54 -16.69 -5.96 -1.73
CA THR A 54 -15.87 -6.97 -2.41
C THR A 54 -15.03 -7.79 -1.42
N GLY A 55 -14.89 -7.34 -0.17
CA GLY A 55 -14.02 -7.96 0.81
C GLY A 55 -12.55 -7.74 0.47
N GLN A 56 -12.20 -6.58 -0.08
CA GLN A 56 -10.84 -6.26 -0.52
C GLN A 56 -10.23 -5.13 0.30
N ILE A 57 -8.97 -5.32 0.68
CA ILE A 57 -8.12 -4.28 1.28
C ILE A 57 -7.01 -3.95 0.28
N THR A 58 -6.97 -2.69 -0.14
CA THR A 58 -5.89 -2.17 -0.99
C THR A 58 -4.96 -1.30 -0.16
N ILE A 59 -3.69 -1.68 -0.11
CA ILE A 59 -2.63 -0.91 0.53
C ILE A 59 -2.12 0.11 -0.47
N VAL A 60 -2.14 1.38 -0.09
CA VAL A 60 -1.68 2.50 -0.92
C VAL A 60 -0.35 3.02 -0.39
N GLU A 61 0.63 3.15 -1.27
CA GLU A 61 1.96 3.71 -0.97
C GLU A 61 2.30 4.81 -1.98
N PHE A 62 2.68 6.00 -1.52
CA PHE A 62 3.04 7.13 -2.38
C PHE A 62 4.57 7.23 -2.50
N LYS A 63 5.07 7.22 -3.74
CA LYS A 63 6.48 7.54 -4.01
C LYS A 63 6.58 8.64 -5.06
N LEU A 64 7.67 9.40 -5.06
CA LEU A 64 7.95 10.31 -6.17
C LEU A 64 8.31 9.54 -7.43
N GLN A 65 9.05 8.45 -7.26
CA GLN A 65 9.52 7.55 -8.31
C GLN A 65 9.29 6.12 -7.85
N HIS A 66 8.90 5.25 -8.78
CA HIS A 66 8.82 3.81 -8.57
C HIS A 66 10.12 3.24 -7.96
N THR A 67 10.00 2.49 -6.87
CA THR A 67 11.16 1.95 -6.15
C THR A 67 10.86 0.60 -5.50
N SER A 68 11.84 -0.31 -5.49
CA SER A 68 11.75 -1.59 -4.79
C SER A 68 11.54 -1.45 -3.28
N GLU A 69 11.89 -0.30 -2.69
CA GLU A 69 11.61 -0.01 -1.27
C GLU A 69 10.11 -0.05 -0.98
N ALA A 70 9.28 0.46 -1.89
CA ALA A 70 7.82 0.41 -1.75
C ALA A 70 7.32 -1.03 -1.65
N TRP A 71 7.91 -1.94 -2.44
CA TRP A 71 7.63 -3.37 -2.37
C TRP A 71 7.93 -3.96 -0.99
N PHE A 72 9.11 -3.68 -0.44
CA PHE A 72 9.48 -4.19 0.88
C PHE A 72 8.53 -3.67 1.96
N GLN A 73 8.21 -2.37 1.93
CA GLN A 73 7.30 -1.78 2.90
C GLN A 73 5.90 -2.38 2.81
N THR A 74 5.33 -2.51 1.62
CA THR A 74 3.96 -3.01 1.49
C THR A 74 3.89 -4.52 1.71
N ARG A 75 4.71 -5.33 1.03
CA ARG A 75 4.63 -6.80 1.06
C ARG A 75 5.24 -7.43 2.31
N GLN A 76 6.31 -6.85 2.85
CA GLN A 76 7.04 -7.46 3.98
C GLN A 76 6.69 -6.83 5.33
N LEU A 77 5.99 -5.69 5.36
CA LEU A 77 5.60 -5.03 6.60
C LEU A 77 4.10 -4.75 6.68
N TYR A 78 3.53 -3.96 5.77
CA TYR A 78 2.13 -3.51 5.93
C TYR A 78 1.12 -4.63 5.70
N GLU A 79 1.26 -5.41 4.62
CA GLU A 79 0.36 -6.51 4.30
C GLU A 79 0.33 -7.57 5.41
N PRO A 80 1.47 -8.09 5.93
CA PRO A 80 1.46 -9.05 7.05
C PRO A 80 0.82 -8.49 8.33
N VAL A 81 1.05 -7.20 8.64
CA VAL A 81 0.43 -6.55 9.81
C VAL A 81 -1.07 -6.45 9.62
N LEU A 82 -1.55 -6.04 8.43
CA LEU A 82 -2.97 -5.95 8.14
C LEU A 82 -3.64 -7.34 8.10
N GLN A 83 -2.98 -8.37 7.57
CA GLN A 83 -3.46 -9.76 7.58
C GLN A 83 -3.66 -10.31 9.00
N SER A 84 -2.90 -9.80 9.97
CA SER A 84 -3.06 -10.15 11.38
C SER A 84 -4.30 -9.49 12.02
N ILE A 85 -4.79 -8.39 11.44
CA ILE A 85 -5.99 -7.66 11.90
C ILE A 85 -7.23 -8.14 11.13
N PHE A 86 -7.10 -8.31 9.81
CA PHE A 86 -8.16 -8.69 8.88
C PHE A 86 -7.80 -10.04 8.23
N PRO A 87 -8.41 -11.16 8.66
CA PRO A 87 -7.96 -12.49 8.27
C PRO A 87 -8.16 -12.77 6.78
N THR A 88 -7.18 -13.45 6.17
CA THR A 88 -7.12 -13.76 4.73
C THR A 88 -8.22 -14.69 4.22
N GLY A 89 -8.97 -15.35 5.12
CA GLY A 89 -10.16 -16.12 4.75
C GLY A 89 -11.40 -15.25 4.48
N LEU A 90 -11.37 -13.98 4.89
CA LEU A 90 -12.46 -13.01 4.70
C LEU A 90 -12.05 -11.85 3.80
N TRP A 91 -10.76 -11.48 3.81
CA TRP A 91 -10.25 -10.32 3.11
C TRP A 91 -9.19 -10.69 2.08
N ALA A 92 -9.35 -10.14 0.88
CA ALA A 92 -8.38 -10.23 -0.19
C ALA A 92 -7.50 -8.97 -0.20
N TYR A 93 -6.23 -9.10 -0.59
CA TYR A 93 -5.25 -8.02 -0.47
C TYR A 93 -4.69 -7.63 -1.83
N SER A 94 -4.52 -6.33 -2.06
CA SER A 94 -3.80 -5.79 -3.22
C SER A 94 -2.94 -4.61 -2.78
N VAL A 95 -1.95 -4.28 -3.60
CA VAL A 95 -1.09 -3.12 -3.39
C VAL A 95 -1.17 -2.19 -4.58
N VAL A 96 -1.27 -0.89 -4.31
CA VAL A 96 -1.15 0.16 -5.31
C VAL A 96 -0.07 1.14 -4.88
N GLU A 97 1.02 1.19 -5.63
CA GLU A 97 2.02 2.23 -5.52
C GLU A 97 1.64 3.39 -6.46
N ILE A 98 1.53 4.60 -5.91
CA ILE A 98 1.15 5.80 -6.66
C ILE A 98 2.38 6.69 -6.84
N VAL A 99 2.82 6.84 -8.08
CA VAL A 99 4.10 7.48 -8.43
C VAL A 99 3.92 8.67 -9.36
N CYS A 100 4.79 9.69 -9.23
CA CYS A 100 4.75 10.84 -10.13
C CYS A 100 5.33 10.50 -11.51
N TRP A 101 6.31 9.60 -11.52
CA TRP A 101 6.97 9.08 -12.71
C TRP A 101 7.66 7.74 -12.39
N MET A 102 8.09 7.04 -13.43
CA MET A 102 8.78 5.76 -13.33
C MET A 102 10.00 5.76 -14.25
N ASP A 103 11.03 5.05 -13.82
CA ASP A 103 12.15 4.62 -14.67
C ASP A 103 11.96 3.12 -14.95
N PRO A 104 11.78 2.69 -16.22
CA PRO A 104 11.52 1.30 -16.56
C PRO A 104 12.70 0.36 -16.29
N ASP A 105 13.92 0.89 -16.09
CA ASP A 105 15.12 0.10 -15.81
C ASP A 105 15.26 -0.26 -14.32
N VAL A 106 14.39 0.26 -13.46
CA VAL A 106 14.36 -0.09 -12.03
C VAL A 106 13.93 -1.54 -11.87
N ALA A 107 14.85 -2.38 -11.40
CA ALA A 107 14.54 -3.75 -11.05
C ALA A 107 13.52 -3.79 -9.90
N PHE A 108 12.44 -4.56 -10.10
CA PHE A 108 11.37 -4.71 -9.12
C PHE A 108 11.22 -6.18 -8.67
N PRO A 109 10.96 -6.45 -7.38
CA PRO A 109 10.98 -7.83 -6.85
C PRO A 109 9.84 -8.74 -7.32
N GLU A 110 8.76 -8.17 -7.85
CA GLU A 110 7.63 -8.93 -8.41
C GLU A 110 7.14 -8.35 -9.74
N ARG A 111 6.25 -9.07 -10.43
CA ARG A 111 5.55 -8.48 -11.58
C ARG A 111 4.49 -7.53 -11.07
N PHE A 112 4.49 -6.31 -11.58
CA PHE A 112 3.41 -5.36 -11.36
C PHE A 112 2.67 -5.06 -12.67
N SER A 113 1.48 -4.47 -12.55
CA SER A 113 0.72 -3.95 -13.68
C SER A 113 0.40 -2.47 -13.48
N PHE A 114 0.26 -1.74 -14.58
CA PHE A 114 -0.20 -0.36 -14.51
C PHE A 114 -1.72 -0.31 -14.33
N LEU A 115 -2.18 0.60 -13.47
CA LEU A 115 -3.60 0.89 -13.31
C LEU A 115 -3.94 2.29 -13.82
N PRO A 116 -4.99 2.44 -14.63
CA PRO A 116 -5.52 3.75 -14.99
C PRO A 116 -6.31 4.38 -13.83
N ASP A 117 -6.94 3.56 -12.99
CA ASP A 117 -7.72 3.95 -11.81
C ASP A 117 -7.36 3.03 -10.64
N ILE A 118 -7.21 3.61 -9.44
CA ILE A 118 -6.86 2.88 -8.22
C ILE A 118 -7.93 1.86 -7.82
N ASN A 119 -9.19 2.09 -8.19
CA ASN A 119 -10.32 1.22 -7.87
C ASN A 119 -10.35 -0.06 -8.71
N GLU A 120 -9.51 -0.15 -9.74
CA GLU A 120 -9.36 -1.35 -10.59
C GLU A 120 -8.33 -2.36 -10.04
N ALA A 121 -7.79 -2.10 -8.85
CA ALA A 121 -6.83 -2.99 -8.21
C ALA A 121 -7.41 -4.40 -8.01
N ARG A 122 -6.59 -5.41 -8.31
CA ARG A 122 -6.98 -6.81 -8.26
C ARG A 122 -6.28 -7.53 -7.11
N PRO A 123 -6.99 -8.40 -6.37
CA PRO A 123 -6.38 -9.17 -5.31
C PRO A 123 -5.15 -9.99 -5.75
N GLY A 124 -4.17 -10.08 -4.85
CA GLY A 124 -2.90 -10.77 -5.04
C GLY A 124 -1.86 -9.97 -5.83
N GLN A 125 -2.23 -8.85 -6.45
CA GLN A 125 -1.35 -8.13 -7.38
C GLN A 125 -0.73 -6.88 -6.75
N PHE A 126 0.43 -6.53 -7.30
CA PHE A 126 1.06 -5.23 -7.11
C PHE A 126 0.77 -4.37 -8.34
N HIS A 127 0.31 -3.16 -8.08
CA HIS A 127 -0.06 -2.22 -9.11
C HIS A 127 0.73 -0.94 -8.99
N VAL A 128 0.98 -0.30 -10.12
CA VAL A 128 1.54 1.05 -10.19
C VAL A 128 0.55 1.96 -10.87
N HIS A 129 0.20 3.06 -10.21
CA HIS A 129 -0.62 4.12 -10.79
C HIS A 129 0.23 5.38 -10.93
N ILE A 130 0.46 5.82 -12.17
CA ILE A 130 1.23 7.03 -12.44
C ILE A 130 0.31 8.24 -12.39
N TRP A 131 0.52 9.11 -11.41
CA TRP A 131 -0.28 10.31 -11.23
C TRP A 131 0.60 11.54 -11.02
N ASN A 132 0.45 12.55 -11.89
CA ASN A 132 1.22 13.78 -11.82
C ASN A 132 0.29 15.00 -11.66
N PRO A 133 0.28 15.68 -10.50
CA PRO A 133 -0.61 16.81 -10.21
C PRO A 133 -0.30 18.08 -11.00
N ARG A 134 0.69 18.07 -11.90
CA ARG A 134 1.01 19.17 -12.81
C ARG A 134 0.56 18.91 -14.25
N ARG A 135 0.09 17.70 -14.56
CA ARG A 135 -0.34 17.27 -15.90
C ARG A 135 -1.86 17.08 -15.99
N GLY A 136 -2.60 17.43 -14.94
CA GLY A 136 -4.06 17.49 -14.88
C GLY A 136 -4.53 18.90 -14.58
#